data_AF-A0A817S4S6-F1
#
_entry.id   AF-A0A817S4S6-F1
#
_cell.length_a   1.000
_cell.length_b   1.000
_cell.length_c   1.000
_cell.angle_alpha   90.00
_cell.angle_beta   90.00
_cell.angle_gamma   90.00
#
_symmetry.space_group_name_H-M   'P 1'
#
loop_
_entity.id
_entity.type
_entity.pdbx_description
1 polymer ?
#
loop_
_entity_poly.entity_id
_entity_poly.type
_entity_poly.pdbx_seq_one_letter_code
_entity_poly.pdbx_strand_id
1 'polypeptide(L)'
;MSRGATTTGYLEEQSAEQEIRQRLSKPSEKKMIPLFHRRKRTSNLFNLMRYLLFTFIFLTLILILYSSLSLSPILRLLDPYSYVLVLDAGSTGTRIHVYKFRASTDNENGDTFVLKSEIFNESKPGLSSFADQIYKAEEQIDDLLKIADREVSRFKHRGTPLVLRATAGLRLLNETKQKLLLDGVSNIFSKYGFYRPKMDIAVMNETEEGIDAWLTLVYLK
;
A
#
# COMPACT_ATOMS: atom_id res chain seq x y z
N MET A 1 -55.35 -106.61 20.64
CA MET A 1 -55.36 -107.33 19.33
C MET A 1 -55.44 -106.26 18.24
N SER A 2 -54.78 -106.28 17.09
CA SER A 2 -53.74 -107.11 16.49
C SER A 2 -53.47 -106.52 15.10
N ARG A 3 -52.19 -106.33 14.72
CA ARG A 3 -51.63 -106.35 13.33
C ARG A 3 -52.15 -105.26 12.38
N GLY A 4 -51.41 -104.79 11.37
CA GLY A 4 -50.18 -105.26 10.76
C GLY A 4 -49.80 -104.28 9.63
N ALA A 5 -48.54 -104.35 9.25
CA ALA A 5 -47.81 -103.46 8.35
C ALA A 5 -48.35 -103.38 6.91
N THR A 6 -47.98 -102.29 6.23
CA THR A 6 -47.84 -102.25 4.76
C THR A 6 -46.48 -101.66 4.40
N THR A 7 -45.52 -102.57 4.19
CA THR A 7 -44.11 -102.36 3.78
C THR A 7 -43.95 -101.71 2.39
N THR A 8 -45.05 -101.43 1.68
CA THR A 8 -45.04 -100.92 0.31
C THR A 8 -44.69 -99.43 0.19
N GLY A 9 -45.05 -98.60 1.18
CA GLY A 9 -44.77 -97.16 1.14
C GLY A 9 -43.30 -96.79 1.30
N TYR A 10 -42.50 -97.66 1.93
CA TYR A 10 -41.11 -97.36 2.26
C TYR A 10 -40.16 -97.44 1.05
N LEU A 11 -40.53 -98.20 0.01
CA LEU A 11 -39.69 -98.39 -1.18
C LEU A 11 -39.88 -97.28 -2.21
N GLU A 12 -41.09 -96.70 -2.32
CA GLU A 12 -41.36 -95.59 -3.24
C GLU A 12 -40.69 -94.28 -2.76
N GLU A 13 -40.67 -94.03 -1.46
CA GLU A 13 -40.05 -92.83 -0.87
C GLU A 13 -38.53 -92.81 -1.09
N GLN A 14 -37.86 -93.96 -1.00
CA GLN A 14 -36.41 -94.10 -1.26
C GLN A 14 -36.04 -93.83 -2.73
N SER A 15 -36.89 -94.24 -3.68
CA SER A 15 -36.65 -94.01 -5.11
C SER A 15 -36.78 -92.53 -5.49
N ALA A 16 -37.75 -91.83 -4.91
CA ALA A 16 -37.97 -90.40 -5.16
C ALA A 16 -36.82 -89.54 -4.61
N GLU A 17 -36.28 -89.88 -3.42
CA GLU A 17 -35.13 -89.16 -2.86
C GLU A 17 -33.85 -89.30 -3.70
N GLN A 18 -33.62 -90.47 -4.32
CA GLN A 18 -32.44 -90.68 -5.16
C GLN A 18 -32.49 -89.83 -6.44
N GLU A 19 -33.66 -89.67 -7.06
CA GLU A 19 -33.80 -88.86 -8.27
C GLU A 19 -33.57 -87.36 -7.98
N ILE A 20 -34.04 -86.87 -6.84
CA ILE A 20 -33.83 -85.47 -6.42
C ILE A 20 -32.35 -85.19 -6.15
N ARG A 21 -31.64 -86.12 -5.49
CA ARG A 21 -30.19 -85.99 -5.26
C ARG A 21 -29.39 -85.96 -6.56
N GLN A 22 -29.78 -86.73 -7.57
CA GLN A 22 -29.11 -86.68 -8.87
C GLN A 22 -29.29 -85.31 -9.56
N ARG A 23 -30.48 -84.71 -9.51
CA ARG A 23 -30.73 -83.40 -10.13
C ARG A 23 -29.96 -82.26 -9.45
N LEU A 24 -29.76 -82.34 -8.14
CA LEU A 24 -29.00 -81.34 -7.38
C LEU A 24 -27.48 -81.44 -7.56
N SER A 25 -26.97 -82.56 -8.10
CA SER A 25 -25.53 -82.80 -8.25
C SER A 25 -24.89 -82.20 -9.50
N LYS A 26 -25.67 -81.65 -10.46
CA LYS A 26 -25.11 -81.04 -11.69
C LYS A 26 -24.77 -79.57 -11.47
N PRO A 27 -23.48 -79.15 -11.56
CA PRO A 27 -23.11 -77.75 -11.40
C PRO A 27 -23.53 -76.90 -12.61
N SER A 28 -24.12 -75.73 -12.36
CA SER A 28 -24.47 -74.74 -13.38
C SER A 28 -23.22 -73.94 -13.79
N GLU A 29 -22.77 -74.14 -15.03
CA GLU A 29 -21.61 -73.42 -15.58
C GLU A 29 -22.01 -72.00 -16.03
N LYS A 30 -21.73 -70.99 -15.20
CA LYS A 30 -21.95 -69.56 -15.54
C LYS A 30 -20.73 -68.99 -16.27
N LYS A 31 -20.87 -68.62 -17.54
CA LYS A 31 -19.88 -67.84 -18.31
C LYS A 31 -19.66 -66.45 -17.69
N MET A 32 -18.43 -66.13 -17.31
CA MET A 32 -18.01 -64.78 -16.87
C MET A 32 -17.78 -63.85 -18.06
N ILE A 33 -18.36 -62.64 -18.02
CA ILE A 33 -18.09 -61.53 -18.94
C ILE A 33 -17.09 -60.58 -18.26
N PRO A 34 -16.01 -60.12 -18.91
CA PRO A 34 -15.08 -59.20 -18.28
C PRO A 34 -15.63 -57.77 -18.35
N LEU A 35 -15.97 -57.20 -17.19
CA LEU A 35 -16.32 -55.78 -17.04
C LEU A 35 -15.04 -54.96 -16.83
N PHE A 36 -14.38 -54.58 -17.93
CA PHE A 36 -13.40 -53.51 -17.92
C PHE A 36 -13.95 -52.29 -18.68
N HIS A 37 -14.41 -51.29 -17.93
CA HIS A 37 -14.52 -49.92 -18.45
C HIS A 37 -13.84 -48.95 -17.50
N ARG A 38 -12.62 -48.56 -17.91
CA ARG A 38 -11.73 -47.63 -17.23
C ARG A 38 -12.30 -46.21 -17.31
N ARG A 39 -12.82 -45.69 -16.20
CA ARG A 39 -13.49 -44.38 -16.11
C ARG A 39 -12.49 -43.22 -16.15
N LYS A 40 -12.24 -42.62 -17.32
CA LYS A 40 -11.46 -41.36 -17.51
C LYS A 40 -12.20 -40.07 -17.08
N ARG A 41 -13.12 -40.14 -16.11
CA ARG A 41 -14.03 -39.02 -15.77
C ARG A 41 -13.44 -38.01 -14.75
N THR A 42 -12.33 -38.34 -14.10
CA THR A 42 -11.78 -37.55 -12.98
C THR A 42 -10.82 -36.43 -13.41
N SER A 43 -10.13 -36.54 -14.56
CA SER A 43 -9.16 -35.53 -15.01
C SER A 43 -9.80 -34.20 -15.41
N ASN A 44 -10.96 -34.25 -16.05
CA ASN A 44 -11.68 -33.04 -16.48
C ASN A 44 -12.23 -32.27 -15.27
N LEU A 45 -12.67 -32.97 -14.23
CA LEU A 45 -13.12 -32.36 -12.99
C LEU A 45 -11.96 -31.72 -12.22
N PHE A 46 -10.81 -32.39 -12.17
CA PHE A 46 -9.61 -31.85 -11.51
C PHE A 46 -9.10 -30.59 -12.22
N ASN A 47 -9.06 -30.58 -13.56
CA ASN A 47 -8.69 -29.40 -14.32
C ASN A 47 -9.70 -28.25 -14.13
N LEU A 48 -11.01 -28.55 -14.11
CA LEU A 48 -12.04 -27.55 -13.83
C LEU A 48 -11.88 -26.93 -12.44
N MET A 49 -11.64 -27.75 -11.41
CA MET A 49 -11.39 -27.27 -10.04
C MET A 49 -10.14 -26.39 -9.97
N ARG A 50 -9.09 -26.73 -10.71
CA ARG A 50 -7.88 -25.89 -10.81
C ARG A 50 -8.18 -24.56 -11.47
N TYR A 51 -8.91 -24.54 -12.60
CA TYR A 51 -9.31 -23.29 -13.24
C TYR A 51 -10.16 -22.42 -12.32
N LEU A 52 -11.13 -23.00 -11.62
CA LEU A 52 -11.97 -22.27 -10.66
C LEU A 52 -11.15 -21.67 -9.52
N LEU A 53 -10.22 -22.45 -8.94
CA LEU A 53 -9.30 -21.97 -7.91
C LEU A 53 -8.41 -20.84 -8.43
N PHE A 54 -7.82 -20.98 -9.63
CA PHE A 54 -7.00 -19.94 -10.23
C PHE A 54 -7.80 -18.66 -10.53
N THR A 55 -9.02 -18.78 -11.05
CA THR A 55 -9.89 -17.63 -11.28
C THR A 55 -10.29 -16.96 -9.98
N PHE A 56 -10.57 -17.73 -8.92
CA PHE A 56 -10.89 -17.19 -7.61
C PHE A 56 -9.70 -16.42 -7.03
N ILE A 57 -8.50 -17.02 -7.05
CA ILE A 57 -7.26 -16.35 -6.61
C ILE A 57 -7.03 -15.07 -7.43
N PHE A 58 -7.16 -15.14 -8.76
CA PHE A 58 -6.98 -13.99 -9.63
C PHE A 58 -7.98 -12.87 -9.34
N LEU A 59 -9.26 -13.20 -9.14
CA LEU A 59 -10.29 -12.24 -8.74
C LEU A 59 -10.02 -11.65 -7.36
N THR A 60 -9.55 -12.44 -6.39
CA THR A 60 -9.17 -11.91 -5.07
C THR A 60 -7.97 -10.99 -5.15
N LEU A 61 -6.96 -11.29 -5.98
CA LEU A 61 -5.81 -10.40 -6.20
C LEU A 61 -6.23 -9.09 -6.88
N ILE A 62 -7.15 -9.15 -7.84
CA ILE A 62 -7.75 -7.95 -8.45
C ILE A 62 -8.51 -7.14 -7.39
N LEU A 63 -9.30 -7.80 -6.53
CA LEU A 63 -10.04 -7.13 -5.47
C LEU A 63 -9.10 -6.48 -4.46
N ILE A 64 -8.03 -7.18 -4.06
CA ILE A 64 -6.99 -6.64 -3.17
C ILE A 64 -6.33 -5.43 -3.83
N LEU A 65 -5.88 -5.54 -5.09
CA LEU A 65 -5.26 -4.44 -5.83
C LEU A 65 -6.19 -3.23 -5.94
N TYR A 66 -7.47 -3.46 -6.29
CA TYR A 66 -8.48 -2.41 -6.36
C TYR A 66 -8.72 -1.77 -4.99
N SER A 67 -8.82 -2.57 -3.92
CA SER A 67 -8.99 -2.07 -2.55
C SER A 67 -7.78 -1.30 -2.06
N SER A 68 -6.54 -1.74 -2.32
CA SER A 68 -5.32 -1.02 -1.95
C SER A 68 -5.21 0.31 -2.71
N LEU A 69 -5.61 0.34 -3.98
CA LEU A 69 -5.64 1.55 -4.79
C LEU A 69 -6.76 2.52 -4.32
N SER A 70 -7.93 1.98 -3.96
CA SER A 70 -9.13 2.75 -3.59
C SER A 70 -9.18 3.20 -2.12
N LEU A 71 -8.59 2.46 -1.18
CA LEU A 71 -8.52 2.86 0.24
C LEU A 71 -7.41 3.87 0.53
N SER A 72 -6.31 3.84 -0.22
CA SER A 72 -5.16 4.72 0.04
C SER A 72 -5.50 6.22 0.08
N PRO A 73 -6.40 6.77 -0.76
CA PRO A 73 -6.78 8.18 -0.70
C PRO A 73 -7.66 8.50 0.52
N ILE A 74 -8.56 7.60 0.91
CA ILE A 74 -9.46 7.78 2.06
C ILE A 74 -8.64 7.79 3.37
N LEU A 75 -7.70 6.87 3.51
CA LEU A 75 -6.81 6.84 4.68
C LEU A 75 -5.93 8.11 4.76
N ARG A 76 -5.48 8.64 3.61
CA ARG A 76 -4.74 9.90 3.53
C ARG A 76 -5.60 11.14 3.83
N LEU A 77 -6.92 11.06 3.63
CA LEU A 77 -7.85 12.13 4.00
C LEU A 77 -8.05 12.18 5.53
N LEU A 78 -8.00 11.02 6.18
CA LEU A 78 -8.07 10.89 7.64
C LEU A 78 -6.72 11.11 8.34
N ASP A 79 -5.68 11.50 7.60
CA ASP A 79 -4.36 11.74 8.16
C ASP A 79 -4.47 12.85 9.24
N PRO A 80 -4.17 12.57 10.53
CA PRO A 80 -4.31 13.53 11.62
C PRO A 80 -3.11 14.50 11.72
N TYR A 81 -2.13 14.40 10.82
CA TYR A 81 -0.90 15.18 10.90
C TYR A 81 -0.99 16.54 10.18
N SER A 82 -0.37 17.58 10.72
CA SER A 82 -0.16 18.85 10.03
C SER A 82 1.27 18.91 9.52
N TYR A 83 1.50 19.63 8.42
CA TYR A 83 2.83 19.75 7.82
C TYR A 83 3.22 21.22 7.66
N VAL A 84 4.53 21.49 7.75
CA VAL A 84 5.12 22.79 7.41
C VAL A 84 6.39 22.52 6.60
N LEU A 85 6.54 23.24 5.48
CA LEU A 85 7.68 23.13 4.59
C LEU A 85 8.53 24.39 4.71
N VAL A 86 9.79 24.22 5.09
CA VAL A 86 10.75 25.33 5.22
C VAL A 86 11.94 25.04 4.31
N LEU A 87 12.19 25.93 3.37
CA LEU A 87 13.41 25.97 2.58
C LEU A 87 14.39 26.97 3.21
N ASP A 88 15.54 26.50 3.66
CA ASP A 88 16.66 27.33 4.11
C ASP A 88 17.65 27.51 2.95
N ALA A 89 17.70 28.71 2.39
CA ALA A 89 18.63 29.07 1.31
C ALA A 89 19.89 29.72 1.89
N GLY A 90 20.81 28.85 2.33
CA GLY A 90 22.13 29.21 2.80
C GLY A 90 23.11 29.62 1.68
N SER A 91 24.26 30.16 2.08
CA SER A 91 25.32 30.53 1.14
C SER A 91 25.99 29.32 0.46
N THR A 92 26.10 28.20 1.17
CA THR A 92 26.79 26.99 0.69
C THR A 92 25.86 25.92 0.14
N GLY A 93 24.58 25.99 0.47
CA GLY A 93 23.59 24.99 0.10
C GLY A 93 22.17 25.45 0.45
N THR A 94 21.20 24.79 -0.19
CA THR A 94 19.78 25.01 -0.01
C THR A 94 19.17 23.74 0.60
N ARG A 95 18.45 23.87 1.71
CA ARG A 95 17.91 22.74 2.48
C ARG A 95 16.40 22.79 2.49
N ILE A 96 15.75 21.64 2.41
CA ILE A 96 14.32 21.51 2.69
C ILE A 96 14.12 20.76 3.99
N HIS A 97 13.25 21.31 4.82
CA HIS A 97 12.72 20.69 6.03
C HIS A 97 11.22 20.46 5.84
N VAL A 98 10.79 19.21 5.95
CA VAL A 98 9.38 18.81 5.96
C VAL A 98 9.03 18.38 7.37
N TYR A 99 8.47 19.31 8.14
CA TYR A 99 8.06 19.03 9.51
C TYR A 99 6.67 18.41 9.54
N LYS A 100 6.51 17.34 10.32
CA LYS A 100 5.26 16.62 10.52
C LYS A 100 4.84 16.71 11.97
N PHE A 101 3.70 17.34 12.21
CA PHE A 101 3.15 17.56 13.54
C PHE A 101 1.87 16.76 13.73
N ARG A 102 1.55 16.41 14.97
CA ARG A 102 0.22 15.94 15.38
C ARG A 102 -0.36 16.93 16.36
N ALA A 103 -1.67 17.18 16.31
CA ALA A 103 -2.34 17.87 17.41
C ALA A 103 -2.07 17.10 18.72
N SER A 104 -1.68 17.82 19.77
CA SER A 104 -1.52 17.21 21.08
C SER A 104 -2.89 16.69 21.56
N THR A 105 -2.89 15.53 22.19
CA THR A 105 -4.05 15.03 22.93
C THR A 105 -3.91 15.27 24.42
N ASP A 106 -2.78 15.83 24.85
CA ASP A 106 -2.42 16.02 26.23
C ASP A 106 -2.49 17.52 26.55
N ASN A 107 -3.50 17.90 27.33
CA ASN A 107 -3.79 19.30 27.66
C ASN A 107 -2.99 19.79 28.87
N GLU A 108 -2.26 18.90 29.55
CA GLU A 108 -1.56 19.23 30.80
C GLU A 108 -0.29 20.06 30.57
N ASN A 109 0.37 19.90 29.42
CA ASN A 109 1.62 20.62 29.10
C ASN A 109 1.40 21.93 28.32
N GLY A 110 0.15 22.20 27.89
CA GLY A 110 -0.18 23.39 27.09
C GLY A 110 0.30 23.35 25.62
N ASP A 111 0.93 22.26 25.18
CA ASP A 111 1.37 22.10 23.79
C ASP A 111 0.20 21.83 22.86
N THR A 112 0.02 22.67 21.85
CA THR A 112 -1.03 22.48 20.83
C THR A 112 -0.62 21.45 19.77
N PHE A 113 0.69 21.36 19.45
CA PHE A 113 1.24 20.49 18.41
C PHE A 113 2.51 19.80 18.88
N VAL A 114 2.63 18.51 18.55
CA VAL A 114 3.81 17.68 18.85
C VAL A 114 4.51 17.31 17.54
N LEU A 115 5.79 17.66 17.42
CA LEU A 115 6.63 17.23 16.30
C LEU A 115 6.78 15.70 16.32
N LYS A 116 6.48 15.05 15.19
CA LYS A 116 6.56 13.59 15.03
C LYS A 116 7.75 13.16 14.21
N SER A 117 8.05 13.89 13.16
CA SER A 117 9.20 13.62 12.31
C SER A 117 9.58 14.84 11.49
N GLU A 118 10.80 14.82 11.01
CA GLU A 118 11.36 15.77 10.06
C GLU A 118 11.97 14.99 8.89
N ILE A 119 11.67 15.40 7.66
CA ILE A 119 12.46 15.00 6.50
C ILE A 119 13.38 16.16 6.15
N PHE A 120 14.67 15.86 6.13
CA PHE A 120 15.73 16.81 5.80
C PHE A 120 16.43 16.39 4.51
N ASN A 121 16.63 17.33 3.58
CA ASN A 121 17.47 17.11 2.42
C ASN A 121 18.19 18.40 2.02
N GLU A 122 19.45 18.29 1.59
CA GLU A 122 20.27 19.43 1.15
C GLU A 122 20.65 19.27 -0.32
N SER A 123 20.69 20.41 -1.03
CA SER A 123 21.27 20.53 -2.36
C SER A 123 22.36 21.60 -2.36
N LYS A 124 23.43 21.37 -3.14
CA LYS A 124 24.57 22.28 -3.27
C LYS A 124 24.82 22.60 -4.75
N PRO A 125 25.35 23.79 -5.08
CA PRO A 125 25.69 24.91 -4.19
C PRO A 125 24.45 25.66 -3.68
N GLY A 126 24.65 26.69 -2.86
CA GLY A 126 23.57 27.57 -2.39
C GLY A 126 22.97 28.40 -3.51
N LEU A 127 21.70 28.81 -3.34
CA LEU A 127 20.92 29.51 -4.37
C LEU A 127 21.62 30.73 -4.98
N SER A 128 22.39 31.49 -4.20
CA SER A 128 23.09 32.68 -4.69
C SER A 128 24.13 32.38 -5.78
N SER A 129 24.62 31.14 -5.86
CA SER A 129 25.55 30.71 -6.91
C SER A 129 24.89 30.67 -8.29
N PHE A 130 23.56 30.68 -8.34
CA PHE A 130 22.76 30.65 -9.58
C PHE A 130 22.18 32.02 -9.94
N ALA A 131 22.70 33.12 -9.38
CA ALA A 131 22.21 34.47 -9.64
C ALA A 131 22.20 34.87 -11.13
N ASP A 132 23.05 34.24 -11.96
CA ASP A 132 23.11 34.44 -13.41
C ASP A 132 22.47 33.29 -14.21
N GLN A 133 21.99 32.23 -13.54
CA GLN A 133 21.47 31.01 -14.15
C GLN A 133 20.18 30.57 -13.43
N ILE A 134 19.13 31.40 -13.51
CA ILE A 134 17.88 31.23 -12.75
C ILE A 134 17.25 29.84 -12.96
N TYR A 135 17.32 29.28 -14.18
CA TYR A 135 16.78 27.95 -14.46
C TYR A 135 17.40 26.84 -13.59
N LYS A 136 18.67 26.97 -13.16
CA LYS A 136 19.31 26.01 -12.25
C LYS A 136 18.81 26.15 -10.81
N ALA A 137 18.53 27.38 -10.38
CA ALA A 137 17.89 27.61 -9.09
C ALA A 137 16.46 27.03 -9.08
N GLU A 138 15.72 27.24 -10.16
CA GLU A 138 14.39 26.65 -10.35
C GLU A 138 14.43 25.12 -10.30
N GLU A 139 15.36 24.48 -11.01
CA GLU A 139 15.58 23.03 -10.98
C GLU A 139 15.95 22.53 -9.58
N GLN A 140 16.87 23.22 -8.88
CA GLN A 140 17.25 22.87 -7.51
C GLN A 140 16.04 22.92 -6.57
N ILE A 141 15.20 23.96 -6.66
CA ILE A 141 14.00 24.08 -5.82
C ILE A 141 12.96 23.03 -6.20
N ASP A 142 12.77 22.76 -7.49
CA ASP A 142 11.84 21.74 -7.97
C ASP A 142 12.21 20.36 -7.41
N ASP A 143 13.48 19.99 -7.44
CA ASP A 143 13.95 18.71 -6.91
C ASP A 143 13.76 18.58 -5.39
N LEU A 144 13.98 19.66 -4.63
CA LEU A 144 13.70 19.68 -3.20
C LEU A 144 12.19 19.56 -2.94
N LEU A 145 11.35 20.26 -3.70
CA LEU A 145 9.89 20.22 -3.52
C LEU A 145 9.26 18.88 -3.93
N LYS A 146 9.86 18.13 -4.86
CA LYS A 146 9.45 16.73 -5.15
C LYS A 146 9.59 15.82 -3.94
N ILE A 147 10.48 16.12 -2.99
CA ILE A 147 10.59 15.36 -1.74
C ILE A 147 9.35 15.63 -0.88
N ALA A 148 8.98 16.90 -0.71
CA ALA A 148 7.78 17.29 0.03
C ALA A 148 6.48 16.79 -0.63
N ASP A 149 6.37 16.85 -1.96
CA ASP A 149 5.21 16.36 -2.74
C ASP A 149 4.94 14.87 -2.56
N ARG A 150 6.00 14.09 -2.30
CA ARG A 150 5.89 12.64 -2.05
C ARG A 150 5.42 12.33 -0.62
N GLU A 151 5.82 13.13 0.36
CA GLU A 151 5.44 12.94 1.77
C GLU A 151 4.04 13.49 2.05
N VAL A 152 3.73 14.70 1.57
CA VAL A 152 2.47 15.37 1.88
C VAL A 152 1.39 14.94 0.89
N SER A 153 0.24 14.49 1.39
CA SER A 153 -0.87 14.11 0.51
C SER A 153 -1.45 15.34 -0.19
N ARG A 154 -1.82 15.20 -1.48
CA ARG A 154 -2.37 16.31 -2.29
C ARG A 154 -3.53 17.07 -1.65
N PHE A 155 -4.37 16.39 -0.87
CA PHE A 155 -5.48 17.00 -0.14
C PHE A 155 -5.04 18.02 0.92
N LYS A 156 -3.82 17.89 1.44
CA LYS A 156 -3.26 18.77 2.48
C LYS A 156 -2.44 19.91 1.95
N HIS A 157 -2.13 19.95 0.66
CA HIS A 157 -1.26 20.98 0.08
C HIS A 157 -1.78 22.38 0.40
N ARG A 158 -3.08 22.61 0.18
CA ARG A 158 -3.73 23.91 0.43
C ARG A 158 -3.72 24.37 1.89
N GLY A 159 -3.43 23.48 2.84
CA GLY A 159 -3.30 23.80 4.27
C GLY A 159 -1.87 23.65 4.80
N THR A 160 -0.91 23.31 3.95
CA THR A 160 0.49 23.08 4.31
C THR A 160 1.31 24.30 3.88
N PRO A 161 1.77 25.14 4.83
CA PRO A 161 2.57 26.31 4.50
C PRO A 161 3.91 25.91 3.87
N LEU A 162 4.26 26.59 2.79
CA LEU A 162 5.58 26.51 2.15
C LEU A 162 6.25 27.86 2.23
N VAL A 163 7.42 27.91 2.87
CA VAL A 163 8.23 29.13 3.01
C VAL A 163 9.67 28.90 2.59
N LEU A 164 10.31 29.94 2.05
CA LEU A 164 11.75 30.03 1.86
C LEU A 164 12.30 31.18 2.70
N ARG A 165 13.39 30.89 3.40
CA ARG A 165 14.19 31.84 4.15
C ARG A 165 15.61 31.83 3.61
N ALA A 166 16.03 32.93 3.02
CA ALA A 166 17.37 33.08 2.48
C ALA A 166 18.25 33.88 3.43
N THR A 167 19.51 33.48 3.57
CA THR A 167 20.46 34.10 4.50
C THR A 167 21.51 34.94 3.77
N ALA A 168 22.68 35.12 4.39
CA ALA A 168 23.75 36.02 3.94
C ALA A 168 24.12 35.90 2.45
N GLY A 169 24.09 34.69 1.88
CA GLY A 169 24.45 34.47 0.48
C GLY A 169 23.61 35.30 -0.50
N LEU A 170 22.30 35.41 -0.26
CA LEU A 170 21.41 36.20 -1.13
C LEU A 170 21.43 37.69 -0.78
N ARG A 171 21.73 38.06 0.48
CA ARG A 171 21.88 39.48 0.90
C ARG A 171 22.97 40.22 0.12
N LEU A 172 24.01 39.49 -0.32
CA LEU A 172 25.14 40.05 -1.06
C LEU A 172 24.90 40.23 -2.56
N LEU A 173 23.78 39.71 -3.08
CA LEU A 173 23.43 39.90 -4.49
C LEU A 173 22.93 41.32 -4.72
N ASN A 174 23.13 41.83 -5.94
CA ASN A 174 22.46 43.05 -6.36
C ASN A 174 20.93 42.84 -6.36
N GLU A 175 20.17 43.91 -6.09
CA GLU A 175 18.71 43.84 -5.92
C GLU A 175 18.01 43.23 -7.13
N THR A 176 18.46 43.55 -8.35
CA THR A 176 17.85 43.03 -9.58
C THR A 176 18.02 41.52 -9.71
N LYS A 177 19.24 40.98 -9.52
CA LYS A 177 19.52 39.54 -9.58
C LYS A 177 18.83 38.80 -8.45
N GLN A 178 18.85 39.38 -7.24
CA GLN A 178 18.14 38.80 -6.10
C GLN A 178 16.65 38.68 -6.40
N LYS A 179 16.02 39.75 -6.88
CA LYS A 179 14.61 39.74 -7.26
C LYS A 179 14.31 38.72 -8.34
N LEU A 180 15.07 38.69 -9.43
CA LEU A 180 14.87 37.73 -10.53
C LEU A 180 15.01 36.28 -10.07
N LEU A 181 15.97 36.00 -9.19
CA LEU A 181 16.16 34.68 -8.59
C LEU A 181 14.96 34.27 -7.74
N LEU A 182 14.51 35.14 -6.83
CA LEU A 182 13.36 34.87 -5.97
C LEU A 182 12.04 34.78 -6.74
N ASP A 183 11.89 35.54 -7.82
CA ASP A 183 10.74 35.44 -8.74
C ASP A 183 10.72 34.06 -9.43
N GLY A 184 11.87 33.53 -9.84
CA GLY A 184 12.00 32.16 -10.37
C GLY A 184 11.57 31.10 -9.34
N VAL A 185 12.05 31.22 -8.09
CA VAL A 185 11.61 30.35 -6.99
C VAL A 185 10.09 30.42 -6.77
N SER A 186 9.53 31.64 -6.78
CA SER A 186 8.08 31.88 -6.64
C SER A 186 7.26 31.20 -7.74
N ASN A 187 7.79 31.16 -8.97
CA ASN A 187 7.17 30.44 -10.07
C ASN A 187 7.12 28.93 -9.81
N ILE A 188 8.19 28.35 -9.25
CA ILE A 188 8.21 26.94 -8.89
C ILE A 188 7.24 26.63 -7.74
N PHE A 189 7.19 27.46 -6.70
CA PHE A 189 6.25 27.29 -5.59
C PHE A 189 4.80 27.17 -6.08
N SER A 190 4.44 27.98 -7.08
CA SER A 190 3.10 28.01 -7.65
C SER A 190 2.69 26.71 -8.37
N LYS A 191 3.64 25.86 -8.76
CA LYS A 191 3.37 24.57 -9.43
C LYS A 191 2.86 23.48 -8.49
N TYR A 192 3.14 23.57 -7.18
CA TYR A 192 2.90 22.48 -6.24
C TYR A 192 1.56 22.57 -5.48
N GLY A 193 0.91 23.73 -5.48
CA GLY A 193 -0.38 23.95 -4.82
C GLY A 193 -0.34 23.99 -3.29
N PHE A 194 0.86 24.09 -2.70
CA PHE A 194 1.05 24.33 -1.27
C PHE A 194 0.51 25.70 -0.86
N TYR A 195 0.16 25.86 0.41
CA TYR A 195 -0.27 27.14 0.95
C TYR A 195 0.91 28.13 0.96
N ARG A 196 0.71 29.30 0.35
CA ARG A 196 1.69 30.39 0.29
C ARG A 196 1.28 31.49 1.27
N PRO A 197 1.87 31.56 2.49
CA PRO A 197 1.60 32.65 3.41
C PRO A 197 2.11 33.99 2.85
N LYS A 198 1.73 35.10 3.49
CA LYS A 198 2.34 36.41 3.19
C LYS A 198 3.83 36.36 3.54
N MET A 199 4.70 36.89 2.67
CA MET A 199 6.16 36.77 2.81
C MET A 199 6.62 35.31 2.89
N ASP A 200 6.05 34.46 2.04
CA ASP A 200 6.47 33.06 1.91
C ASP A 200 7.93 32.95 1.49
N ILE A 201 8.41 33.82 0.62
CA ILE A 201 9.82 33.92 0.22
C ILE A 201 10.39 35.22 0.78
N ALA A 202 11.40 35.12 1.66
CA ALA A 202 12.04 36.29 2.23
C ALA A 202 13.55 36.09 2.41
N VAL A 203 14.30 37.19 2.28
CA VAL A 203 15.71 37.26 2.67
C VAL A 203 15.75 37.79 4.10
N MET A 204 16.27 36.98 5.01
CA MET A 204 16.33 37.31 6.43
C MET A 204 17.47 38.28 6.70
N ASN A 205 17.19 39.27 7.55
CA ASN A 205 18.24 40.03 8.20
C ASN A 205 18.84 39.25 9.40
N GLU A 206 19.94 39.75 9.95
CA GLU A 206 20.69 39.06 11.02
C GLU A 206 19.89 38.93 12.31
N THR A 207 19.04 39.92 12.60
CA THR A 207 18.18 39.90 13.78
C THR A 207 17.07 38.85 13.63
N GLU A 208 16.44 38.76 12.47
CA GLU A 208 15.43 37.74 12.15
C GLU A 208 16.02 36.33 12.27
N GLU A 209 17.21 36.12 11.69
CA GLU A 209 17.94 34.86 11.78
C GLU A 209 18.22 34.47 13.26
N GLY A 210 18.61 35.44 14.09
CA GLY A 210 18.81 35.24 15.53
C GLY A 210 17.52 34.92 16.30
N ILE A 211 16.41 35.59 15.96
CA ILE A 211 15.09 35.33 16.58
C ILE A 211 14.59 33.93 16.23
N ASP A 212 14.68 33.54 14.96
CA ASP A 212 14.25 32.21 14.49
C ASP A 212 15.09 31.10 15.13
N ALA A 213 16.41 31.31 15.27
CA ALA A 213 17.29 30.39 15.97
C ALA A 213 16.94 30.26 17.46
N TRP A 214 16.66 31.38 18.14
CA TRP A 214 16.24 31.37 19.54
C TRP A 214 14.89 30.67 19.74
N LEU A 215 13.91 30.95 18.87
CA LEU A 215 12.59 30.31 18.91
C LEU A 215 12.70 28.79 18.72
N THR A 216 13.56 28.36 17.80
CA THR A 216 13.85 26.94 17.56
C THR A 216 14.39 26.27 18.82
N LEU A 217 15.32 26.91 19.54
CA LEU A 217 15.86 26.39 20.81
C LEU A 217 14.82 26.33 21.94
N VAL A 218 13.88 27.28 21.97
CA VAL A 218 12.81 27.30 22.96
C VAL A 218 11.80 26.18 22.72
N TYR A 219 11.49 25.89 21.45
CA TYR A 219 10.42 24.94 21.08
C TYR A 219 10.89 23.48 20.94
N LEU A 220 12.20 23.23 20.81
CA LEU A 220 12.78 21.88 20.76
C LEU A 220 13.22 21.34 22.14
N LYS A 221 12.72 21.94 23.23
CA LYS A 221 13.11 21.60 24.59
C LYS A 221 12.23 20.52 25.21
#